data_AF-A0AA43H289-F1
#
_entry.id   AF-A0AA43H289-F1
#
_cell.length_a   1.000
_cell.length_b   1.000
_cell.length_c   1.000
_cell.angle_alpha   90.00
_cell.angle_beta   90.00
_cell.angle_gamma   90.00
#
_symmetry.space_group_name_H-M   'P 1'
#
loop_
_entity.id
_entity.type
_entity.pdbx_description
1 polymer ?
#
loop_
_entity_poly.entity_id
_entity_poly.type
_entity_poly.pdbx_seq_one_letter_code
_entity_poly.pdbx_strand_id
1 'polypeptide(L)'
;MRFTKLNYCQYLLSSQINYTITNLAEHLEQISHDAINYYLRRENLTPRLVWENVKEMVEPDANGYIIFDDSVLDKRYSQEIEIVRRQYSGNEHGLLEEIGIVSRVCVNPKFKRF
;
A
#
# COMPACT_ATOMS: atom_id res chain seq x y z
N MET A 1 25.09 6.36 6.06
CA MET A 1 24.09 5.51 6.74
C MET A 1 23.28 4.77 5.67
N ARG A 2 22.90 3.49 5.86
CA ARG A 2 22.11 2.74 4.85
C ARG A 2 20.62 2.93 5.11
N PHE A 3 19.84 3.24 4.08
CA PHE A 3 18.37 3.30 4.18
C PHE A 3 17.79 1.89 4.43
N THR A 4 16.80 1.79 5.32
CA THR A 4 16.24 0.50 5.76
C THR A 4 14.72 0.47 5.64
N LYS A 5 14.15 -0.74 5.69
CA LYS A 5 12.71 -0.95 5.78
C LYS A 5 12.06 -0.19 6.94
N LEU A 6 12.70 -0.17 8.11
CA LEU A 6 12.15 0.50 9.29
C LEU A 6 12.01 2.01 9.04
N ASN A 7 13.01 2.64 8.43
CA ASN A 7 12.94 4.07 8.07
C ASN A 7 11.75 4.36 7.15
N TYR A 8 11.53 3.50 6.13
CA TYR A 8 10.42 3.66 5.21
C TYR A 8 9.07 3.44 5.88
N CYS A 9 8.93 2.40 6.70
CA CYS A 9 7.71 2.13 7.46
C CYS A 9 7.37 3.28 8.41
N GLN A 10 8.37 3.82 9.14
CA GLN A 10 8.17 4.96 10.02
C GLN A 10 7.70 6.19 9.25
N TYR A 11 8.32 6.47 8.10
CA TYR A 11 7.89 7.57 7.24
C TYR A 11 6.45 7.41 6.75
N LEU A 12 6.07 6.23 6.28
CA LEU A 12 4.70 5.95 5.83
C LEU A 12 3.67 6.07 6.96
N LEU A 13 4.06 5.77 8.21
CA LEU A 13 3.20 5.93 9.38
C LEU A 13 3.10 7.39 9.83
N SER A 14 4.17 8.17 9.69
CA SER A 14 4.21 9.57 10.13
C SER A 14 3.69 10.56 9.09
N SER A 15 3.89 10.27 7.80
CA SER A 15 3.42 11.14 6.73
C SER A 15 1.97 10.83 6.40
N GLN A 16 1.12 11.85 6.38
CA GLN A 16 -0.31 11.69 6.11
C GLN A 16 -0.71 12.25 4.72
N ILE A 17 0.12 13.11 4.14
CA ILE A 17 -0.24 13.93 2.98
C ILE A 17 0.72 13.73 1.80
N ASN A 18 2.03 13.69 2.05
CA ASN A 18 3.04 13.63 1.00
C ASN A 18 3.88 12.37 1.15
N TYR A 19 3.77 11.46 0.18
CA TYR A 19 4.47 10.18 0.20
C TYR A 19 5.60 10.12 -0.85
N THR A 20 6.09 11.28 -1.30
CA THR A 20 7.15 11.33 -2.33
C THR A 20 8.52 11.04 -1.71
N ILE A 21 9.40 10.42 -2.50
CA ILE A 21 10.75 10.07 -2.08
C ILE A 21 11.61 11.32 -1.84
N THR A 22 11.34 12.39 -2.59
CA THR A 22 11.98 13.70 -2.37
C THR A 22 11.58 14.29 -1.03
N ASN A 23 10.29 14.23 -0.68
CA ASN A 23 9.83 14.66 0.63
C ASN A 23 10.47 13.83 1.75
N LEU A 24 10.56 12.51 1.62
CA LEU A 24 11.29 11.70 2.59
C LEU A 24 12.76 12.12 2.71
N ALA A 25 13.45 12.35 1.60
CA ALA A 25 14.85 12.77 1.61
C ALA A 25 15.06 14.12 2.31
N GLU A 26 14.13 15.07 2.19
CA GLU A 26 14.17 16.35 2.92
C GLU A 26 14.16 16.17 4.44
N HIS A 27 13.57 15.08 4.93
CA HIS A 27 13.48 14.77 6.36
C HIS A 27 14.61 13.85 6.85
N LEU A 28 15.55 13.48 5.97
CA LEU A 28 16.68 12.62 6.28
C LEU A 28 18.00 13.31 5.90
N GLU A 29 18.64 13.97 6.88
CA GLU A 29 19.86 14.77 6.67
C GLU A 29 20.99 14.05 5.93
N GLN A 30 21.07 12.72 6.03
CA GLN A 30 22.18 11.91 5.50
C GLN A 30 21.78 10.95 4.37
N ILE A 31 20.53 10.96 3.92
CA ILE A 31 20.03 9.99 2.95
C ILE A 31 19.44 10.73 1.75
N SER A 32 20.09 10.58 0.59
CA SER A 32 19.59 11.13 -0.66
C SER A 32 18.37 10.37 -1.17
N HIS A 33 17.54 11.03 -1.99
CA HIS A 33 16.41 10.42 -2.67
C HIS A 33 16.82 9.25 -3.56
N ASP A 34 18.02 9.29 -4.15
CA ASP A 34 18.58 8.19 -4.94
C ASP A 34 18.80 6.91 -4.13
N ALA A 35 19.28 7.04 -2.89
CA ALA A 35 19.46 5.89 -2.00
C ALA A 35 18.13 5.21 -1.65
N ILE A 36 17.06 6.01 -1.49
CA ILE A 36 15.71 5.51 -1.24
C ILE A 36 15.14 4.85 -2.50
N ASN A 37 15.29 5.49 -3.67
CA ASN A 37 14.92 4.92 -4.97
C ASN A 37 15.59 3.56 -5.21
N TYR A 38 16.90 3.48 -4.94
CA TYR A 38 17.67 2.25 -5.07
C TYR A 38 17.15 1.14 -4.16
N TYR A 39 16.83 1.47 -2.91
CA TYR A 39 16.20 0.54 -1.97
C TYR A 39 14.85 0.03 -2.50
N LEU A 40 13.94 0.93 -2.91
CA LEU A 40 12.60 0.54 -3.39
C LEU A 40 12.63 -0.31 -4.66
N ARG A 41 13.62 -0.10 -5.55
CA ARG A 41 13.79 -0.93 -6.75
C ARG A 41 14.33 -2.33 -6.47
N ARG A 42 15.08 -2.51 -5.38
CA ARG A 42 15.71 -3.79 -5.04
C ARG A 42 14.88 -4.64 -4.09
N GLU A 43 14.09 -4.02 -3.23
CA GLU A 43 13.32 -4.76 -2.26
C GLU A 43 12.18 -5.54 -2.89
N ASN A 44 12.01 -6.77 -2.43
CA ASN A 44 10.94 -7.65 -2.85
C ASN A 44 9.94 -7.85 -1.69
N LEU A 45 8.91 -7.00 -1.67
CA LEU A 45 7.85 -7.06 -0.67
C LEU A 45 6.80 -8.08 -1.07
N THR A 46 7.04 -9.35 -0.71
CA THR A 46 6.11 -10.44 -1.07
C THR A 46 4.85 -10.42 -0.18
N PRO A 47 3.68 -10.88 -0.69
CA PRO A 47 2.48 -11.03 0.12
C PRO A 47 2.68 -11.94 1.35
N ARG A 48 3.59 -12.93 1.25
CA ARG A 48 3.97 -13.78 2.38
C ARG A 48 4.53 -12.97 3.54
N LEU A 49 5.35 -11.96 3.26
CA LEU A 49 5.92 -11.10 4.30
C LEU A 49 4.81 -10.41 5.10
N VAL A 50 3.76 -9.93 4.41
CA VAL A 50 2.60 -9.32 5.09
C VAL A 50 1.90 -10.37 5.96
N TRP A 51 1.60 -11.55 5.40
CA TRP A 51 0.91 -12.62 6.13
C TRP A 51 1.64 -13.04 7.40
N GLU A 52 2.95 -13.27 7.35
CA GLU A 52 3.73 -13.67 8.53
C GLU A 52 3.67 -12.63 9.67
N ASN A 53 3.47 -11.34 9.35
CA ASN A 53 3.36 -10.28 10.36
C ASN A 53 1.94 -10.12 10.95
N VAL A 54 0.89 -10.54 10.22
CA VAL A 54 -0.51 -10.29 10.62
C VAL A 54 -1.27 -11.55 11.04
N LYS A 55 -0.78 -12.75 10.74
CA LYS A 55 -1.50 -14.01 10.97
C LYS A 55 -1.94 -14.21 12.42
N GLU A 56 -1.11 -13.81 13.40
CA GLU A 56 -1.41 -13.93 14.83
C GLU A 56 -2.48 -12.92 15.30
N MET A 57 -2.72 -11.87 14.51
CA MET A 57 -3.79 -10.90 14.76
C MET A 57 -5.13 -11.38 14.20
N VAL A 58 -5.13 -12.42 13.35
CA VAL A 58 -6.36 -13.01 12.82
C VAL A 58 -6.90 -14.00 13.85
N GLU A 59 -8.08 -13.71 14.38
CA GLU A 59 -8.79 -14.60 15.31
C GLU A 59 -9.80 -15.49 14.55
N PRO A 60 -9.44 -16.73 14.16
CA PRO A 60 -10.34 -17.60 13.41
C PRO A 60 -11.55 -18.01 14.26
N ASP A 61 -12.73 -17.98 13.65
CA ASP A 61 -13.96 -18.48 14.25
C ASP A 61 -14.77 -19.24 13.20
N ALA A 62 -15.49 -20.28 13.63
CA ALA A 62 -16.36 -21.04 12.75
C ALA A 62 -17.48 -20.18 12.13
N ASN A 63 -17.86 -19.08 12.78
CA ASN A 63 -18.81 -18.08 12.27
C ASN A 63 -18.10 -16.84 11.72
N GLY A 64 -16.79 -16.87 11.52
CA GLY A 64 -16.03 -15.77 10.92
C GLY A 64 -16.38 -15.59 9.45
N TYR A 65 -16.30 -14.35 8.98
CA TYR A 65 -16.55 -13.98 7.59
C TYR A 65 -15.27 -13.49 6.93
N ILE A 66 -15.10 -13.80 5.64
CA ILE A 66 -14.10 -13.18 4.80
C ILE A 66 -14.84 -12.33 3.78
N ILE A 67 -14.63 -11.03 3.85
CA ILE A 67 -15.27 -10.05 2.96
C ILE A 67 -14.23 -9.64 1.92
N PHE A 68 -14.65 -9.67 0.66
CA PHE A 68 -13.90 -9.13 -0.46
C PHE A 68 -14.61 -7.89 -0.97
N ASP A 69 -13.84 -6.85 -1.21
CA ASP A 69 -14.32 -5.59 -1.77
C ASP A 69 -13.28 -5.07 -2.75
N ASP A 70 -13.73 -4.56 -3.89
CA ASP A 70 -12.86 -3.93 -4.88
C ASP A 70 -12.84 -2.42 -4.72
N SER A 71 -11.66 -1.84 -4.92
CA SER A 71 -11.43 -0.41 -4.89
C SER A 71 -10.57 -0.04 -6.07
N VAL A 72 -10.71 1.18 -6.55
CA VAL A 72 -9.96 1.67 -7.69
C VAL A 72 -9.09 2.83 -7.25
N LEU A 73 -7.78 2.71 -7.48
CA LEU A 73 -6.85 3.81 -7.27
C LEU A 73 -6.73 4.62 -8.55
N ASP A 74 -7.14 5.87 -8.45
CA ASP A 74 -6.93 6.88 -9.48
C ASP A 74 -5.43 7.08 -9.76
N LYS A 75 -5.06 6.89 -11.03
CA LYS A 75 -3.72 7.11 -11.56
C LYS A 75 -3.75 7.88 -12.87
N ARG A 76 -4.66 8.85 -12.99
CA ARG A 76 -4.86 9.71 -14.18
C ARG A 76 -3.61 10.39 -14.76
N TYR A 77 -2.56 10.55 -13.95
CA TYR A 77 -1.28 11.17 -14.36
C TYR A 77 -0.13 10.17 -14.50
N SER A 78 -0.41 8.86 -14.46
CA SER A 78 0.61 7.83 -14.45
C SER A 78 0.87 7.27 -15.84
N GLN A 79 2.07 7.50 -16.35
CA GLN A 79 2.47 7.02 -17.68
C GLN A 79 3.41 5.81 -17.62
N GLU A 80 4.02 5.54 -16.47
CA GLU A 80 5.14 4.59 -16.31
C GLU A 80 4.84 3.42 -15.37
N ILE A 81 3.61 3.32 -14.83
CA ILE A 81 3.25 2.22 -13.94
C ILE A 81 2.59 1.11 -14.76
N GLU A 82 3.32 0.01 -14.99
CA GLU A 82 2.94 -1.12 -15.86
C GLU A 82 1.52 -1.67 -15.60
N ILE A 83 1.09 -1.71 -14.34
CA ILE A 83 -0.20 -2.30 -13.94
C ILE A 83 -1.39 -1.36 -14.13
N VAL A 84 -1.17 -0.09 -14.48
CA VAL A 84 -2.25 0.87 -14.74
C VAL A 84 -3.03 0.43 -15.98
N ARG A 85 -4.36 0.51 -15.89
CA ARG A 85 -5.29 0.16 -16.97
C ARG A 85 -6.33 1.25 -17.14
N ARG A 86 -6.89 1.37 -18.35
CA ARG A 86 -8.04 2.24 -18.60
C ARG A 86 -9.30 1.54 -18.11
N GLN A 87 -10.00 2.17 -17.17
CA GLN A 87 -11.22 1.65 -16.55
C GLN A 87 -12.31 2.74 -16.58
N TYR A 88 -13.57 2.33 -16.53
CA TYR A 88 -14.68 3.29 -16.51
C TYR A 88 -14.93 3.75 -15.07
N SER A 89 -14.81 5.05 -14.84
CA SER A 89 -15.14 5.69 -13.57
C SER A 89 -16.58 6.18 -13.60
N GLY A 90 -17.41 5.61 -12.72
CA GLY A 90 -18.79 6.08 -12.53
C GLY A 90 -18.87 7.49 -11.96
N ASN A 91 -17.90 7.90 -11.15
CA ASN A 91 -17.84 9.24 -10.55
C ASN A 91 -17.55 10.33 -11.59
N GLU A 92 -16.70 10.02 -12.57
CA GLU A 92 -16.22 10.96 -13.58
C GLU A 92 -16.94 10.79 -14.91
N HIS A 93 -17.84 9.79 -14.99
CA HIS A 93 -18.60 9.42 -16.18
C HIS A 93 -17.72 9.23 -17.43
N GLY A 94 -16.59 8.54 -17.28
CA GLY A 94 -15.60 8.41 -18.35
C GLY A 94 -14.51 7.38 -18.09
N LEU A 95 -13.63 7.18 -19.08
CA LEU A 95 -12.48 6.27 -18.97
C LEU A 95 -11.28 6.97 -18.34
N LEU A 96 -10.80 6.45 -17.21
CA LEU A 96 -9.62 6.95 -16.51
C LEU A 96 -8.52 5.90 -16.41
N GLU A 97 -7.28 6.35 -16.25
CA GLU A 97 -6.13 5.50 -15.94
C GLU A 97 -6.11 5.19 -14.45
N GLU A 98 -6.22 3.91 -14.11
CA GLU A 98 -6.48 3.48 -12.75
C GLU A 98 -5.82 2.12 -12.43
N ILE A 99 -5.71 1.81 -11.14
CA ILE A 99 -5.27 0.49 -10.65
C ILE A 99 -6.41 -0.12 -9.83
N GLY A 100 -6.93 -1.26 -10.29
CA GLY A 100 -7.88 -2.05 -9.50
C GLY A 100 -7.19 -2.76 -8.34
N ILE A 101 -7.78 -2.68 -7.15
CA ILE A 101 -7.33 -3.35 -5.93
C ILE A 101 -8.48 -4.18 -5.40
N VAL A 102 -8.20 -5.45 -5.09
CA VAL A 102 -9.14 -6.28 -4.33
C VAL A 102 -8.63 -6.35 -2.90
N SER A 103 -9.44 -5.85 -1.97
CA SER A 103 -9.18 -5.92 -0.54
C SER A 103 -9.83 -7.18 0.05
N ARG A 104 -9.23 -7.68 1.13
CA ARG A 104 -9.75 -8.81 1.91
C ARG A 104 -9.78 -8.43 3.38
N VAL A 105 -10.96 -8.51 3.98
CA VAL A 105 -11.18 -8.23 5.41
C VAL A 105 -11.67 -9.49 6.11
N CYS A 106 -11.01 -9.87 7.20
CA CYS A 106 -11.42 -11.00 8.03
C CYS A 106 -12.23 -10.47 9.22
N VAL A 107 -13.50 -10.85 9.34
CA VAL A 107 -14.41 -10.37 10.39
C VAL A 107 -14.76 -11.49 11.35
N ASN A 108 -14.49 -11.27 12.63
CA ASN A 108 -14.98 -12.15 13.71
C ASN A 108 -16.21 -11.54 14.38
N PRO A 109 -17.42 -12.09 14.18
CA PRO A 109 -18.66 -11.47 14.69
C PRO A 109 -18.76 -11.49 16.21
N LYS A 110 -18.00 -12.34 16.91
CA LYS A 110 -18.04 -12.42 18.38
C LYS A 110 -17.41 -11.19 19.03
N PHE A 111 -16.37 -10.63 18.41
CA PHE A 111 -15.59 -9.55 19.02
C PHE A 111 -15.90 -8.17 18.44
N LYS A 112 -16.66 -8.06 17.33
CA LYS A 112 -16.97 -6.79 16.64
C LYS A 112 -15.75 -5.88 16.48
N ARG A 113 -14.57 -6.47 16.29
CA ARG A 113 -13.31 -5.78 16.00
C ARG A 113 -13.04 -5.92 14.49
N PHE A 114 -12.55 -4.85 13.89
CA PHE A 114 -12.17 -4.75 12.48
C PHE A 114 -10.65 -4.72 12.37
#